data_AF-A0A7X6WVT8-F1
#
_entry.id   AF-A0A7X6WVT8-F1
#
_cell.length_a   1.000
_cell.length_b   1.000
_cell.length_c   1.000
_cell.angle_alpha   90.00
_cell.angle_beta   90.00
_cell.angle_gamma   90.00
#
_symmetry.space_group_name_H-M   'P 1'
#
loop_
_entity.id
_entity.type
_entity.pdbx_description
1 polymer ?
#
loop_
_entity_poly.entity_id
_entity_poly.type
_entity_poly.pdbx_seq_one_letter_code
_entity_poly.pdbx_strand_id
1 'polypeptide(L)'
;AMDYAISETNRRRQTQIEFNKRHGIVPMTIKKQIRDTIHGVETKEMSMKLLSKKGKTSKKQRLAVIDDLEQQMRDAARTLDFERAAELRDIILELKAE
;
A
#
# COMPACT_ATOMS: atom_id res chain seq x y z
N ALA A 1 -24.56 19.76 16.53
CA ALA A 1 -24.07 18.82 15.49
C ALA A 1 -23.21 17.71 16.09
N MET A 2 -22.21 18.03 16.92
CA MET A 2 -21.31 17.05 17.56
C MET A 2 -22.02 16.14 18.57
N ASP A 3 -22.86 16.69 19.45
CA ASP A 3 -23.58 15.90 20.46
C ASP A 3 -24.49 14.83 19.87
N TYR A 4 -25.10 15.13 18.71
CA TYR A 4 -25.92 14.18 17.96
C TYR A 4 -25.09 13.02 17.39
N ALA A 5 -23.92 13.30 16.82
CA ALA A 5 -23.03 12.26 16.29
C ALA A 5 -22.52 11.34 17.41
N ILE A 6 -22.21 11.92 18.58
CA ILE A 6 -21.75 11.17 19.76
C ILE A 6 -22.88 10.27 20.30
N SER A 7 -24.09 10.82 20.47
CA SER A 7 -25.22 10.04 20.98
C SER A 7 -25.62 8.89 20.03
N GLU A 8 -25.63 9.13 18.72
CA GLU A 8 -25.92 8.11 17.72
C GLU A 8 -24.84 7.02 17.68
N THR A 9 -23.57 7.38 17.84
CA THR A 9 -22.46 6.42 17.96
C THR A 9 -22.64 5.52 19.18
N ASN A 10 -23.01 6.10 20.32
CA ASN A 10 -23.25 5.35 21.56
C ASN A 10 -24.46 4.41 21.42
N ARG A 11 -25.55 4.89 20.81
CA ARG A 11 -26.75 4.07 20.54
C ARG A 11 -26.43 2.84 19.69
N ARG A 12 -25.67 3.02 18.61
CA ARG A 12 -25.24 1.92 17.73
C ARG A 12 -24.34 0.94 18.46
N ARG A 13 -23.37 1.44 19.23
CA ARG A 13 -22.43 0.60 19.98
C ARG A 13 -23.15 -0.26 21.01
N GLN A 14 -24.13 0.29 21.71
CA GLN A 14 -24.91 -0.45 22.70
C GLN A 14 -25.69 -1.61 22.05
N THR A 15 -26.33 -1.36 20.90
CA THR A 15 -27.03 -2.38 20.12
C THR A 15 -26.08 -3.50 19.67
N GLN A 16 -24.89 -3.15 19.21
CA GLN A 16 -23.86 -4.12 18.79
C GLN A 16 -23.36 -4.98 19.95
N ILE A 17 -23.11 -4.39 21.13
CA ILE A 17 -22.67 -5.13 22.32
C ILE A 17 -23.75 -6.10 22.77
N GLU A 18 -25.01 -5.67 22.79
CA GLU A 18 -26.13 -6.52 23.18
C GLU A 18 -26.32 -7.69 22.21
N PHE A 19 -26.28 -7.43 20.90
CA PHE A 19 -26.31 -8.45 19.87
C PHE A 19 -25.16 -9.45 20.04
N ASN A 20 -23.93 -8.96 20.19
CA ASN A 20 -22.77 -9.81 20.37
C ASN A 20 -22.87 -10.69 21.61
N LYS A 21 -23.34 -10.14 22.74
CA LYS A 21 -23.58 -10.90 23.98
C LYS A 21 -24.65 -11.97 23.79
N ARG A 22 -25.78 -11.63 23.17
CA ARG A 22 -26.88 -12.58 22.90
C ARG A 22 -26.45 -13.73 21.99
N HIS A 23 -25.54 -13.47 21.06
CA HIS A 23 -25.08 -14.46 20.08
C HIS A 23 -23.71 -15.08 20.39
N GLY A 24 -23.08 -14.75 21.53
CA GLY A 24 -21.75 -15.25 21.89
C GLY A 24 -20.63 -14.82 20.91
N ILE A 25 -20.80 -13.69 20.21
CA ILE A 25 -19.86 -13.19 19.21
C ILE A 25 -18.74 -12.43 19.92
N VAL A 26 -17.50 -12.87 19.71
CA VAL A 26 -16.30 -12.11 20.10
C VAL A 26 -15.87 -11.22 18.93
N PRO A 27 -15.87 -9.88 19.07
CA PRO A 27 -15.44 -8.98 18.00
C PRO A 27 -13.97 -9.24 17.63
N MET A 28 -13.70 -9.46 16.35
CA MET A 28 -12.35 -9.64 15.82
C MET A 28 -12.12 -8.73 14.63
N THR A 29 -10.88 -8.26 14.45
CA THR A 29 -10.50 -7.47 13.28
C THR A 29 -10.52 -8.34 12.03
N ILE A 30 -11.19 -7.87 10.99
CA ILE A 30 -11.20 -8.53 9.68
C ILE A 30 -9.78 -8.47 9.10
N LYS A 31 -9.16 -9.64 8.90
CA LYS A 31 -7.91 -9.78 8.13
C LYS A 31 -8.24 -10.35 6.76
N LYS A 32 -8.30 -9.49 5.74
CA LYS A 32 -8.44 -9.92 4.34
C LYS A 32 -7.07 -10.02 3.70
N GLN A 33 -6.79 -11.12 3.00
CA GLN A 33 -5.62 -11.20 2.15
C GLN A 33 -5.80 -10.24 0.97
N ILE A 34 -4.76 -9.45 0.71
CA ILE A 34 -4.66 -8.67 -0.53
C ILE A 34 -4.54 -9.72 -1.64
N ARG A 35 -5.46 -9.72 -2.60
CA ARG A 35 -5.37 -10.62 -3.76
C ARG A 35 -4.16 -10.17 -4.58
N ASP A 36 -3.31 -11.12 -4.96
CA ASP A 36 -2.24 -10.86 -5.91
C ASP A 36 -2.88 -10.39 -7.21
N THR A 37 -2.74 -9.11 -7.52
CA THR A 37 -2.97 -8.59 -8.86
C THR A 37 -2.01 -9.30 -9.80
N ILE A 38 -2.49 -9.68 -10.99
CA ILE A 38 -1.73 -10.39 -12.02
C ILE A 38 -0.45 -9.59 -12.31
N HIS A 39 0.67 -10.00 -11.71
CA HIS A 39 1.99 -9.48 -12.02
C HIS A 39 2.56 -10.34 -13.14
N GLY A 40 2.80 -9.72 -14.29
CA GLY A 40 3.48 -10.36 -15.41
C GLY A 40 4.85 -10.86 -14.95
N VAL A 41 5.14 -12.12 -15.24
CA VAL A 41 6.36 -12.83 -14.83
C VAL A 41 7.64 -12.12 -15.34
N GLU A 42 7.50 -11.29 -16.37
CA GLU A 42 8.59 -10.54 -17.01
C GLU A 42 9.25 -9.47 -16.11
N THR A 43 8.54 -8.87 -15.14
CA THR A 43 9.12 -7.78 -14.33
C THR A 43 10.15 -8.28 -13.30
N LYS A 44 10.02 -9.53 -12.82
CA LYS A 44 10.97 -10.15 -11.88
C LYS A 44 12.33 -10.49 -12.51
N GLU A 45 12.34 -10.87 -13.78
CA GLU A 45 13.60 -11.22 -14.46
C GLU A 45 14.38 -9.98 -14.91
N MET A 46 13.68 -8.91 -15.29
CA MET A 46 14.30 -7.65 -15.69
C MET A 46 14.94 -6.93 -14.48
N SER A 47 14.29 -6.95 -13.32
CA SER A 47 14.81 -6.40 -12.05
C SER A 47 16.08 -7.14 -11.58
N MET A 48 16.10 -8.48 -11.61
CA MET A 48 17.30 -9.25 -11.26
C MET A 48 18.53 -8.95 -12.14
N LYS A 49 18.35 -8.60 -13.41
CA LYS A 49 19.46 -8.23 -14.31
C LYS A 49 20.01 -6.82 -14.07
N LEU A 50 19.22 -5.92 -13.50
CA LEU A 50 19.64 -4.56 -13.17
C LEU A 50 20.44 -4.51 -11.86
N LEU A 51 20.05 -5.32 -10.87
CA LEU A 51 20.71 -5.48 -9.56
C LEU A 51 22.18 -5.92 -9.66
N SER A 52 22.56 -6.68 -10.68
CA SER A 52 23.92 -7.21 -10.78
C SER A 52 24.96 -6.16 -11.21
N LYS A 53 24.57 -4.91 -11.55
CA LYS A 53 25.41 -4.03 -12.38
C LYS A 53 25.83 -2.67 -11.79
N LYS A 54 25.44 -2.24 -10.58
CA LYS A 54 25.85 -0.90 -10.11
C LYS A 54 26.30 -0.84 -8.65
N GLY A 55 27.57 -0.47 -8.48
CA GLY A 55 28.20 -0.25 -7.18
C GLY A 55 27.79 1.06 -6.50
N LYS A 56 27.64 0.97 -5.17
CA LYS A 56 27.73 2.01 -4.12
C LYS A 56 27.55 3.47 -4.57
N THR A 57 26.31 3.88 -4.86
CA THR A 57 25.93 5.30 -4.85
C THR A 57 25.77 5.83 -3.42
N SER A 58 26.11 7.10 -3.20
CA SER A 58 25.95 7.79 -1.92
C SER A 58 24.47 7.84 -1.50
N LYS A 59 24.17 7.59 -0.21
CA LYS A 59 22.80 7.57 0.35
C LYS A 59 21.98 8.82 -0.01
N LYS A 60 22.61 10.00 -0.08
CA LYS A 60 21.93 11.25 -0.47
C LYS A 60 21.45 11.27 -1.91
N GLN A 61 22.25 10.75 -2.84
CA GLN A 61 21.88 10.68 -4.26
C GLN A 61 20.75 9.67 -4.48
N ARG A 62 20.75 8.56 -3.74
CA ARG A 62 19.66 7.57 -3.79
C ARG A 62 18.32 8.15 -3.34
N LEU A 63 18.29 8.90 -2.24
CA LEU A 63 17.06 9.54 -1.76
C LEU A 63 16.48 10.52 -2.79
N ALA A 64 17.32 11.32 -3.45
CA ALA A 64 16.86 12.24 -4.49
C ALA A 64 16.27 11.51 -5.72
N VAL A 65 16.87 10.39 -6.12
CA VAL A 65 16.36 9.55 -7.22
C VAL A 65 15.04 8.88 -6.83
N ILE A 66 14.89 8.44 -5.58
CA ILE A 66 13.64 7.84 -5.08
C ILE A 66 12.50 8.87 -5.09
N ASP A 67 12.75 10.11 -4.66
CA ASP A 67 11.73 11.17 -4.67
C ASP A 67 11.25 11.47 -6.10
N ASP A 68 12.17 11.56 -7.06
CA ASP A 68 11.84 11.79 -8.47
C ASP A 68 11.01 10.64 -9.06
N LEU A 69 11.40 9.39 -8.78
CA LEU A 69 10.65 8.21 -9.21
C LEU A 69 9.26 8.14 -8.55
N GLU A 70 9.14 8.49 -7.27
CA GLU A 70 7.84 8.56 -6.59
C GLU A 70 6.92 9.60 -7.22
N GLN A 71 7.48 10.74 -7.65
CA GLN A 71 6.73 11.77 -8.36
C GLN A 71 6.23 11.27 -9.71
N GLN A 72 7.10 10.66 -10.51
CA GLN A 72 6.73 10.04 -11.80
C GLN A 72 5.69 8.93 -11.64
N MET A 73 5.80 8.10 -10.59
CA MET A 73 4.83 7.04 -10.30
C MET A 73 3.45 7.63 -9.99
N ARG A 74 3.40 8.71 -9.20
CA ARG A 74 2.14 9.41 -8.88
C ARG A 74 1.53 10.06 -10.12
N ASP A 75 2.35 10.61 -11.00
CA ASP A 75 1.89 11.22 -12.24
C ASP A 75 1.33 10.16 -13.21
N ALA A 76 2.01 9.02 -13.37
CA ALA A 76 1.51 7.88 -14.14
C ALA A 76 0.17 7.36 -13.58
N ALA A 77 0.05 7.27 -12.25
CA ALA A 77 -1.21 6.88 -11.59
C ALA A 77 -2.33 7.91 -11.81
N ARG A 78 -2.02 9.22 -11.87
CA ARG A 78 -2.99 10.27 -12.20
C ARG A 78 -3.48 10.17 -13.65
N THR A 79 -2.60 9.81 -14.58
CA THR A 79 -2.94 9.61 -15.99
C THR A 79 -3.54 8.23 -16.28
N LEU A 80 -3.82 7.43 -15.25
CA LEU A 80 -4.38 6.07 -15.34
C LEU A 80 -3.45 5.05 -16.03
N ASP A 81 -2.16 5.34 -16.12
CA ASP A 81 -1.13 4.41 -16.63
C ASP A 81 -0.60 3.56 -15.47
N PHE A 82 -1.35 2.51 -15.15
CA PHE A 82 -1.04 1.64 -14.01
C PHE A 82 0.11 0.68 -14.28
N GLU A 83 0.38 0.35 -15.54
CA GLU A 83 1.52 -0.50 -15.93
C GLU A 83 2.82 0.26 -15.63
N ARG A 84 2.92 1.51 -16.09
CA ARG A 84 4.06 2.37 -15.81
C ARG A 84 4.23 2.66 -14.32
N ALA A 85 3.13 2.90 -13.60
CA ALA A 85 3.18 3.11 -12.16
C ALA A 85 3.66 1.85 -11.41
N ALA A 86 3.29 0.65 -11.86
CA ALA A 86 3.74 -0.60 -11.27
C ALA A 86 5.24 -0.83 -11.49
N GLU A 87 5.76 -0.56 -12.70
CA GLU A 87 7.20 -0.62 -12.98
C GLU A 87 7.99 0.32 -12.06
N LEU A 88 7.56 1.57 -11.95
CA LEU A 88 8.23 2.58 -11.12
C LEU A 88 8.20 2.20 -9.63
N ARG A 89 7.09 1.64 -9.15
CA ARG A 89 6.97 1.13 -7.78
C ARG A 89 7.99 0.04 -7.50
N ASP A 90 8.14 -0.91 -8.41
CA ASP A 90 9.04 -2.05 -8.24
C ASP A 90 10.51 -1.58 -8.21
N ILE A 91 10.87 -0.62 -9.07
CA ILE A 91 12.18 0.04 -9.06
C ILE A 91 12.44 0.79 -7.74
N ILE A 92 11.44 1.50 -7.20
CA ILE A 92 11.55 2.22 -5.92
C ILE A 92 11.77 1.25 -4.76
N LEU A 93 11.05 0.12 -4.75
CA LEU A 93 11.20 -0.91 -3.72
C LEU A 93 12.61 -1.52 -3.74
N GLU A 94 13.14 -1.76 -4.92
CA GLU A 94 14.51 -2.24 -5.13
C GLU A 94 15.54 -1.24 -4.59
N LEU A 95 15.41 0.04 -4.95
CA LEU A 95 16.31 1.10 -4.49
C LEU A 95 16.25 1.35 -2.97
N LYS A 96 15.12 1.08 -2.32
CA LYS A 96 14.95 1.18 -0.86
C LYS A 96 15.50 -0.02 -0.10
N ALA A 97 15.69 -1.17 -0.76
CA ALA A 97 16.21 -2.38 -0.15
C ALA A 97 17.76 -2.40 -0.05
N GLU A 98 18.45 -1.56 -0.82
CA GLU A 98 19.92 -1.33 -0.79
C GLU A 98 20.40 -0.26 0.21
#